data_AF-A0A1E1W1H9-F1
#
_entry.id   AF-A0A1E1W1H9-F1
#
_cell.length_a   1.000
_cell.length_b   1.000
_cell.length_c   1.000
_cell.angle_alpha   90.00
_cell.angle_beta   90.00
_cell.angle_gamma   90.00
#
_symmetry.space_group_name_H-M   'P 1'
#
loop_
_entity.id
_entity.type
_entity.pdbx_description
1 polymer ?
#
loop_
_entity_poly.entity_id
_entity_poly.type
_entity_poly.pdbx_seq_one_letter_code
_entity_poly.pdbx_strand_id
1 'polypeptide(L)'
;MSTPEQYLSILEETANLLQKAQVNLKKCPKQRLTKGYIETRIQTINEYWKTFRTTHQDLIKCIPKEKKAEVTYFVNEDYYVIEDLYTCMLADLRDLLARFTNSSLPEGKTINEGQVKLPRIELPAFSGVYEEWPA
;
A
#
# COMPACT_ATOMS: atom_id res chain seq x y z
N MET A 1 -18.78 31.85 -2.91
CA MET A 1 -17.33 31.68 -2.68
C MET A 1 -17.19 30.70 -1.53
N SER A 2 -16.36 29.66 -1.65
CA SER A 2 -16.10 28.73 -0.54
C SER A 2 -15.36 29.44 0.59
N THR A 3 -15.66 29.09 1.85
CA THR A 3 -15.04 29.74 3.02
C THR A 3 -13.71 29.09 3.39
N PRO A 4 -12.80 29.78 4.11
CA PRO A 4 -11.56 29.20 4.61
C PRO A 4 -11.78 27.91 5.42
N GLU A 5 -12.85 27.86 6.22
CA GLU A 5 -13.22 26.69 7.02
C GLU A 5 -13.59 25.50 6.14
N GLN A 6 -14.28 25.74 5.02
CA GLN A 6 -14.61 24.69 4.06
C GLN A 6 -13.35 24.10 3.42
N TYR A 7 -12.37 24.93 3.07
CA TYR A 7 -11.09 24.45 2.53
C TYR A 7 -10.31 23.63 3.57
N LEU A 8 -10.29 24.06 4.83
CA LEU A 8 -9.66 23.32 5.93
C LEU A 8 -10.31 21.93 6.12
N SER A 9 -11.64 21.86 6.09
CA SER A 9 -12.37 20.58 6.15
C SER A 9 -11.98 19.64 5.01
N ILE A 10 -11.91 20.16 3.77
CA ILE A 10 -11.53 19.35 2.60
C ILE A 10 -10.07 18.86 2.73
N LEU A 11 -9.17 19.70 3.25
CA LEU A 11 -7.77 19.32 3.50
C LEU A 11 -7.67 18.19 4.53
N GLU A 12 -8.39 18.31 5.64
CA GLU A 12 -8.42 17.28 6.68
C GLU A 12 -8.98 15.96 6.15
N GLU A 13 -10.10 16.00 5.41
CA GLU A 13 -10.70 14.80 4.81
C GLU A 13 -9.76 14.11 3.82
N THR A 14 -9.15 14.88 2.91
CA THR A 14 -8.25 14.32 1.89
C THR A 14 -6.93 13.82 2.48
N ALA A 15 -6.39 14.49 3.52
CA ALA A 15 -5.26 13.98 4.30
C ALA A 15 -5.59 12.64 4.97
N ASN A 16 -6.78 12.54 5.60
CA ASN A 16 -7.25 11.30 6.20
C ASN A 16 -7.40 10.16 5.18
N LEU A 17 -7.86 10.46 3.95
CA LEU A 17 -7.92 9.47 2.87
C LEU A 17 -6.54 8.95 2.48
N LEU A 18 -5.53 9.82 2.37
CA LEU A 18 -4.15 9.43 2.08
C LEU A 18 -3.55 8.57 3.21
N GLN A 19 -3.71 8.98 4.47
CA GLN A 19 -3.24 8.22 5.64
C GLN A 19 -3.88 6.83 5.70
N LYS A 20 -5.21 6.74 5.52
CA LYS A 20 -5.92 5.46 5.46
C LYS A 20 -5.44 4.60 4.29
N ALA A 21 -5.19 5.19 3.13
CA ALA A 21 -4.65 4.47 1.98
C ALA A 21 -3.27 3.88 2.29
N GLN A 22 -2.39 4.60 3.01
CA GLN A 22 -1.10 4.08 3.46
C GLN A 22 -1.26 2.88 4.40
N VAL A 23 -2.11 3.00 5.43
CA VAL A 23 -2.37 1.93 6.40
C VAL A 23 -2.94 0.70 5.71
N ASN A 24 -3.88 0.90 4.78
CA ASN A 24 -4.51 -0.19 4.02
C ASN A 24 -3.52 -0.87 3.06
N LEU A 25 -2.58 -0.12 2.48
CA LEU A 25 -1.52 -0.68 1.67
C LEU A 25 -0.58 -1.56 2.51
N LYS A 26 -0.13 -1.07 3.68
CA LYS A 26 0.72 -1.82 4.61
C LYS A 26 0.06 -3.11 5.12
N LYS A 27 -1.26 -3.10 5.31
CA LYS A 27 -2.06 -4.27 5.74
C LYS A 27 -2.49 -5.17 4.58
N CYS A 28 -2.16 -4.82 3.34
CA CYS A 28 -2.60 -5.59 2.17
C CYS A 28 -1.83 -6.92 2.09
N PRO A 29 -2.51 -8.08 2.04
CA PRO A 29 -1.84 -9.36 1.89
C PRO A 29 -1.14 -9.44 0.52
N LYS A 30 0.03 -10.09 0.47
CA LYS A 30 0.87 -10.18 -0.74
C LYS A 30 0.11 -10.70 -1.97
N GLN A 31 -0.81 -11.65 -1.78
CA GLN A 31 -1.64 -12.22 -2.85
C GLN A 31 -2.55 -11.20 -3.53
N ARG A 32 -2.96 -10.13 -2.82
CA ARG A 32 -3.84 -9.07 -3.35
C ARG A 32 -3.07 -7.93 -4.02
N LEU A 33 -1.75 -7.88 -3.87
CA LEU A 33 -0.89 -6.88 -4.52
C LEU A 33 -0.64 -7.25 -5.99
N THR A 34 -1.71 -7.33 -6.77
CA THR A 34 -1.64 -7.57 -8.22
C THR A 34 -1.27 -6.28 -8.97
N LYS A 35 -0.76 -6.40 -10.19
CA LYS A 35 -0.45 -5.23 -11.06
C LYS A 35 -1.62 -4.25 -11.15
N GLY A 36 -2.82 -4.75 -11.46
CA GLY A 36 -4.02 -3.91 -11.56
C GLY A 36 -4.37 -3.22 -10.24
N TYR A 37 -4.27 -3.92 -9.09
CA TYR A 37 -4.49 -3.29 -7.78
C TYR A 37 -3.53 -2.12 -7.54
N ILE A 38 -2.25 -2.28 -7.89
CA ILE A 38 -1.21 -1.27 -7.71
C ILE A 38 -1.47 -0.06 -8.61
N GLU A 39 -1.75 -0.30 -9.90
CA GLU A 39 -2.07 0.77 -10.86
C GLU A 39 -3.29 1.57 -10.42
N THR A 40 -4.38 0.89 -10.01
CA THR A 40 -5.56 1.56 -9.45
C THR A 40 -5.21 2.33 -8.19
N ARG A 41 -4.40 1.76 -7.28
CA ARG A 41 -4.00 2.45 -6.05
C ARG A 41 -3.20 3.72 -6.35
N ILE A 42 -2.27 3.69 -7.31
CA ILE A 42 -1.51 4.86 -7.77
C ILE A 42 -2.48 5.94 -8.28
N GLN A 43 -3.43 5.57 -9.14
CA GLN A 43 -4.42 6.52 -9.64
C GLN A 43 -5.21 7.16 -8.49
N THR A 44 -5.73 6.35 -7.56
CA THR A 44 -6.51 6.84 -6.42
C THR A 44 -5.74 7.83 -5.57
N ILE A 45 -4.47 7.55 -5.23
CA ILE A 45 -3.69 8.46 -4.39
C ILE A 45 -3.31 9.74 -5.13
N ASN A 46 -3.11 9.68 -6.45
CA ASN A 46 -2.88 10.85 -7.29
C ASN A 46 -4.11 11.77 -7.31
N GLU A 47 -5.32 11.20 -7.36
CA GLU A 47 -6.57 11.95 -7.29
C GLU A 47 -6.73 12.65 -5.94
N TYR A 48 -6.48 11.94 -4.83
CA TYR A 48 -6.53 12.54 -3.49
C TYR A 48 -5.51 13.66 -3.32
N TRP A 49 -4.28 13.42 -3.77
CA TRP A 49 -3.21 14.41 -3.70
C TRP A 49 -3.49 15.64 -4.56
N LYS A 50 -4.04 15.45 -5.77
CA LYS A 50 -4.46 16.55 -6.63
C LYS A 50 -5.49 17.44 -5.91
N THR A 51 -6.52 16.84 -5.31
CA THR A 51 -7.52 17.58 -4.54
C THR A 51 -6.86 18.32 -3.38
N PHE A 52 -6.06 17.64 -2.56
CA PHE A 52 -5.37 18.25 -1.41
C PHE A 52 -4.50 19.45 -1.84
N ARG A 53 -3.68 19.30 -2.88
CA ARG A 53 -2.81 20.38 -3.38
C ARG A 53 -3.61 21.56 -3.93
N THR A 54 -4.67 21.32 -4.71
CA THR A 54 -5.51 22.40 -5.24
C THR A 54 -6.22 23.14 -4.11
N THR A 55 -6.80 22.41 -3.16
CA THR A 55 -7.45 23.00 -1.98
C THR A 55 -6.47 23.81 -1.13
N HIS A 56 -5.24 23.34 -0.96
CA HIS A 56 -4.19 24.09 -0.28
C HIS A 56 -3.88 25.42 -0.99
N GLN A 57 -3.75 25.40 -2.32
CA GLN A 57 -3.53 26.60 -3.11
C GLN A 57 -4.68 27.61 -2.97
N ASP A 58 -5.92 27.12 -2.92
CA ASP A 58 -7.09 27.99 -2.75
C ASP A 58 -7.18 28.55 -1.33
N LEU A 59 -6.86 27.77 -0.29
CA LEU A 59 -6.76 28.24 1.09
C LEU A 59 -5.71 29.35 1.23
N ILE A 60 -4.54 29.19 0.60
CA ILE A 60 -3.47 30.21 0.63
C ILE A 60 -3.93 31.53 0.02
N LYS A 61 -4.76 31.51 -1.03
CA LYS A 61 -5.28 32.73 -1.65
C LYS A 61 -6.31 33.44 -0.75
N CYS A 62 -7.00 32.70 0.11
CA CYS A 62 -8.04 33.24 0.98
C CYS A 62 -7.52 33.75 2.34
N ILE A 63 -6.38 33.24 2.83
CA ILE A 63 -5.85 33.58 4.15
C ILE A 63 -4.63 34.51 4.02
N PRO A 64 -4.70 35.76 4.55
CA PRO A 64 -3.57 36.67 4.61
C PRO A 64 -2.39 36.08 5.38
N LYS A 65 -1.17 36.47 5.01
CA LYS A 65 0.07 35.94 5.63
C LYS A 65 0.09 36.10 7.16
N GLU A 66 -0.40 37.23 7.68
CA GLU A 66 -0.44 37.51 9.11
C GLU A 66 -1.31 36.51 9.89
N LYS A 67 -2.42 36.06 9.30
CA LYS A 67 -3.37 35.14 9.93
C LYS A 67 -2.96 33.68 9.84
N LYS A 68 -1.94 33.34 9.05
CA LYS A 68 -1.49 31.93 8.91
C LYS A 68 -0.99 31.35 10.23
N ALA A 69 -0.38 32.18 11.09
CA ALA A 69 0.11 31.74 12.40
C ALA A 69 -1.02 31.38 13.38
N GLU A 70 -2.26 31.78 13.11
CA GLU A 70 -3.44 31.45 13.93
C GLU A 70 -4.10 30.13 13.50
N VAL A 71 -3.72 29.59 12.34
CA VAL A 71 -4.35 28.41 11.75
C VAL A 71 -3.45 27.20 11.94
N THR A 72 -3.92 26.24 12.73
CA THR A 72 -3.20 25.00 13.09
C THR A 72 -2.59 24.28 11.88
N TYR A 73 -3.30 24.22 10.76
CA TYR A 73 -2.83 23.60 9.53
C TYR A 73 -1.49 24.16 9.03
N PHE A 74 -1.29 25.48 9.12
CA PHE A 74 -0.02 26.10 8.72
C PHE A 74 1.05 25.99 9.80
N VAL A 75 0.66 26.09 11.08
CA VAL A 75 1.58 25.97 12.22
C VAL A 75 2.21 24.58 12.28
N ASN A 76 1.42 23.54 11.99
CA ASN A 76 1.88 22.16 11.99
C ASN A 76 2.59 21.74 10.71
N GLU A 77 2.70 22.64 9.72
CA GLU A 77 3.29 22.32 8.43
C GLU A 77 2.61 21.13 7.72
N ASP A 78 1.30 20.97 7.94
CA ASP A 78 0.52 19.80 7.51
C ASP A 78 0.65 19.52 6.00
N TYR A 79 0.79 20.57 5.18
CA TYR A 79 1.04 20.40 3.75
C TYR A 79 2.26 19.51 3.48
N TYR A 80 3.38 19.80 4.13
CA TYR A 80 4.65 19.09 3.91
C TYR A 80 4.61 17.68 4.49
N VAL A 81 3.94 17.49 5.63
CA VAL A 81 3.72 16.16 6.22
C VAL A 81 2.95 15.26 5.24
N ILE A 82 1.89 15.78 4.62
CA ILE A 82 1.07 15.01 3.68
C ILE A 82 1.78 14.85 2.32
N GLU A 83 2.58 15.83 1.90
CA GLU A 83 3.42 15.74 0.69
C GLU A 83 4.44 14.61 0.78
N ASP A 84 5.14 14.51 1.91
CA ASP A 84 6.11 13.44 2.17
C ASP A 84 5.41 12.07 2.19
N LEU A 85 4.29 11.97 2.91
CA LEU A 85 3.46 10.76 2.94
C LEU A 85 3.07 10.29 1.53
N TYR A 86 2.55 11.19 0.70
CA TYR A 86 2.18 10.89 -0.68
C TYR A 86 3.39 10.46 -1.51
N THR A 87 4.52 11.16 -1.36
CA THR A 87 5.75 10.87 -2.10
C THR A 87 6.28 9.48 -1.79
N CYS A 88 6.38 9.12 -0.51
CA CYS A 88 6.78 7.78 -0.08
C CYS A 88 5.82 6.71 -0.63
N MET A 89 4.51 6.92 -0.50
CA MET A 89 3.52 5.98 -1.01
C MET A 89 3.63 5.76 -2.52
N LEU A 90 3.79 6.85 -3.28
CA LEU A 90 3.90 6.77 -4.73
C LEU A 90 5.18 6.05 -5.15
N ALA A 91 6.31 6.35 -4.50
CA ALA A 91 7.58 5.66 -4.74
C ALA A 91 7.45 4.15 -4.49
N ASP A 92 6.94 3.76 -3.32
CA ASP A 92 6.75 2.34 -2.95
C ASP A 92 5.87 1.61 -3.96
N LEU A 93 4.77 2.23 -4.41
CA LEU A 93 3.86 1.64 -5.39
C LEU A 93 4.52 1.53 -6.78
N ARG A 94 5.34 2.50 -7.18
CA ARG A 94 6.07 2.49 -8.45
C ARG A 94 7.13 1.39 -8.46
N ASP A 95 7.86 1.24 -7.37
CA ASP A 95 8.84 0.15 -7.21
C ASP A 95 8.15 -1.21 -7.24
N LEU A 96 7.01 -1.33 -6.55
CA LEU A 96 6.21 -2.55 -6.58
C LEU A 96 5.69 -2.85 -8.00
N LEU A 97 5.28 -1.83 -8.75
CA LEU A 97 4.83 -1.98 -10.14
C LEU A 97 5.97 -2.42 -11.08
N ALA A 98 7.17 -1.87 -10.90
CA ALA A 98 8.35 -2.21 -11.71
C ALA A 98 8.75 -3.69 -11.59
N ARG A 99 8.43 -4.35 -10.46
CA ARG A 99 8.66 -5.79 -10.28
C ARG A 99 7.84 -6.65 -11.25
N PHE A 100 6.69 -6.15 -11.70
CA PHE A 100 5.87 -6.87 -12.70
C PHE A 100 6.42 -6.71 -14.11
N THR A 101 6.96 -5.54 -14.46
CA THR A 101 7.56 -5.28 -15.78
C THR A 101 8.91 -5.96 -15.97
N ASN A 102 9.67 -6.12 -14.89
CA ASN A 102 10.99 -6.77 -14.96
C ASN A 102 10.89 -8.30 -14.91
N SER A 103 9.71 -8.86 -14.64
CA SER A 103 9.49 -10.32 -14.66
C SER A 103 9.26 -10.90 -16.06
N SER A 104 9.14 -10.06 -17.09
CA SER A 104 8.87 -10.48 -18.48
C SER A 104 10.13 -10.65 -19.36
N LEU A 105 11.24 -11.13 -18.78
CA LEU A 105 12.42 -11.62 -19.53
C LEU A 105 12.60 -13.12 -19.24
N PRO A 106 13.02 -13.91 -20.25
CA PRO A 106 12.20 -14.97 -20.83
C PRO A 106 12.04 -16.21 -19.95
N GLU A 107 10.94 -16.92 -20.19
CA GLU A 107 10.75 -18.35 -19.92
C GLU A 107 12.00 -19.14 -20.37
N GLY A 108 12.90 -19.33 -19.42
CA GLY A 108 14.17 -20.02 -19.59
C GLY A 108 14.68 -20.56 -18.27
N LYS A 109 13.76 -20.89 -17.36
CA LYS A 109 14.03 -21.82 -16.27
C LYS A 109 12.85 -22.76 -16.22
N THR A 110 12.99 -23.87 -16.94
CA THR A 110 12.46 -25.14 -16.47
C THR A 110 12.83 -25.21 -15.00
N ILE A 111 11.86 -24.96 -14.14
CA ILE A 111 11.97 -25.34 -12.74
C ILE A 111 12.01 -26.86 -12.86
N ASN A 112 13.21 -27.44 -12.92
CA ASN A 112 13.42 -28.74 -12.33
C ASN A 112 13.08 -28.51 -10.86
N GLU A 113 11.79 -28.55 -10.55
CA GLU A 113 11.32 -28.95 -9.26
C GLU A 113 11.98 -30.30 -9.08
N GLY A 114 13.14 -30.28 -8.40
CA GLY A 114 13.69 -31.49 -7.86
C GLY A 114 12.54 -32.06 -7.05
N GLN A 115 11.82 -33.01 -7.64
CA GLN A 115 10.89 -33.85 -6.93
C GLN A 115 11.75 -34.46 -5.84
N VAL A 116 11.73 -33.85 -4.66
CA VAL A 116 12.20 -34.48 -3.44
C VAL A 116 11.20 -35.60 -3.23
N LYS A 117 11.43 -36.72 -3.90
CA LYS A 117 10.73 -37.96 -3.65
C LYS A 117 11.19 -38.37 -2.27
N LEU A 118 10.35 -38.12 -1.28
CA LEU A 118 10.54 -38.71 0.03
C LEU A 118 10.68 -40.23 -0.18
N PRO A 119 11.68 -40.88 0.46
CA PRO A 119 11.79 -42.32 0.38
C PRO A 119 10.45 -42.95 0.78
N ARG A 120 10.02 -43.94 -0.01
CA ARG A 120 8.77 -44.65 0.24
C ARG A 120 8.83 -45.25 1.63
N ILE A 121 7.95 -44.80 2.52
CA ILE A 121 7.81 -45.39 3.85
C ILE A 121 7.20 -46.78 3.64
N GLU A 122 7.98 -47.81 3.94
CA GLU A 122 7.46 -49.17 4.04
C GLU A 122 6.82 -49.32 5.42
N LEU A 123 5.48 -49.27 5.45
CA LEU A 123 4.75 -49.62 6.65
C LEU A 123 4.87 -51.14 6.86
N PRO A 124 5.20 -51.60 8.08
CA PRO A 124 5.22 -53.03 8.37
C PRO A 124 3.83 -53.62 8.09
N ALA A 125 3.80 -54.74 7.38
CA ALA A 125 2.56 -55.49 7.18
C ALA A 125 2.13 -56.05 8.54
N PHE A 126 1.06 -55.50 9.07
CA PHE A 126 0.51 -55.94 10.34
C PHE A 126 -0.28 -57.23 10.11
N SER A 127 0.18 -58.34 10.69
CA SER A 127 -0.39 -59.68 10.53
C SER A 127 -1.78 -59.84 11.16
N GLY A 128 -2.21 -58.89 12.00
CA GLY A 128 -3.43 -59.01 12.78
C GLY A 128 -3.30 -59.92 14.00
N VAL A 129 -2.14 -60.56 14.21
CA VAL A 129 -1.90 -61.45 15.34
C VAL A 129 -1.56 -60.61 16.57
N TYR A 130 -2.39 -60.72 17.61
CA TYR A 130 -2.26 -59.93 18.83
C TYR A 130 -0.94 -60.19 19.58
N GLU A 131 -0.37 -61.39 19.43
CA GLU A 131 0.88 -61.81 20.06
C GLU A 131 2.13 -61.12 19.48
N GLU A 132 2.03 -60.49 18.31
CA GLU A 132 3.16 -59.84 17.62
C GLU A 132 3.26 -58.33 17.91
N TRP A 133 2.46 -57.80 18.84
CA TRP A 133 2.49 -56.39 19.20
C TRP A 133 3.69 -56.10 20.08
N PRO A 134 4.49 -55.06 19.77
CA PRO A 134 5.52 -54.61 20.69
C PRO A 134 4.86 -54.03 21.96
N ALA A 135 5.34 -54.46 23.12
CA ALA A 135 4.95 -53.93 24.43
C ALA A 135 5.54 -52.54 24.71
#